data_AF-A0A9P9JR59-F1
#
_entry.id   AF-A0A9P9JR59-F1
#
_cell.length_a   1.000
_cell.length_b   1.000
_cell.length_c   1.000
_cell.angle_alpha   90.00
_cell.angle_beta   90.00
_cell.angle_gamma   90.00
#
_symmetry.space_group_name_H-M   'P 1'
#
loop_
_entity.id
_entity.type
_entity.pdbx_description
1 polymer ?
#
loop_
_entity_poly.entity_id
_entity_poly.type
_entity_poly.pdbx_seq_one_letter_code
_entity_poly.pdbx_strand_id
1 'polypeptide(L)'
;CNGARPTCSRCREKHIDCVYRQTLEANFRERLKALQVSHPAAVIYRAIQTRPEAEVHEIVRRIRAGADAESIARQLSTADLLLQVQLEPESRSVSLPHP
;
A
#
# COMPACT_ATOMS: atom_id res chain seq x y z
N CYS A 1 19.14 7.96 -24.51
CA CYS A 1 19.27 7.18 -23.26
C CYS A 1 17.90 6.56 -22.98
N ASN A 2 17.75 5.23 -23.07
CA ASN A 2 16.45 4.54 -22.96
C ASN A 2 16.14 4.07 -21.52
N GLY A 3 16.96 4.43 -20.53
CA GLY A 3 16.71 4.10 -19.11
C GLY A 3 16.82 2.62 -18.74
N ALA A 4 17.04 1.73 -19.72
CA ALA A 4 17.28 0.32 -19.47
C ALA A 4 18.59 0.14 -18.69
N ARG A 5 18.61 -0.78 -17.73
CA ARG A 5 19.80 -1.19 -16.96
C ARG A 5 20.31 -2.54 -17.48
N PRO A 6 20.99 -2.58 -18.64
CA PRO A 6 21.52 -3.83 -19.19
C PRO A 6 22.68 -4.34 -18.32
N THR A 7 22.92 -5.64 -18.32
CA THR A 7 24.08 -6.27 -17.70
C THR A 7 25.38 -5.55 -18.10
N CYS A 8 26.18 -5.12 -17.13
CA CYS A 8 27.44 -4.45 -17.43
C CYS A 8 28.46 -5.41 -18.07
N SER A 9 29.39 -4.88 -18.87
CA SER A 9 30.41 -5.67 -19.58
C SER A 9 31.17 -6.63 -18.65
N ARG A 10 31.52 -6.15 -17.45
CA ARG A 10 32.25 -6.92 -16.44
C ARG A 10 31.47 -8.11 -15.88
N CYS A 11 30.16 -7.96 -15.66
CA CYS A 11 29.31 -9.08 -15.21
C CYS A 11 29.06 -10.07 -16.34
N ARG A 12 28.92 -9.57 -17.59
CA ARG A 12 28.77 -10.39 -18.78
C ARG A 12 29.99 -11.27 -19.03
N GLU A 13 31.20 -10.72 -18.93
CA GLU A 13 32.47 -11.46 -19.09
C GLU A 13 32.71 -12.49 -18.00
N LYS A 14 32.27 -12.19 -16.77
CA LYS A 14 32.43 -13.09 -15.62
C LYS A 14 31.31 -14.11 -15.48
N HIS A 15 30.29 -14.08 -16.35
CA HIS A 15 29.09 -14.92 -16.25
C HIS A 15 28.45 -14.89 -14.84
N ILE A 16 28.44 -13.71 -14.21
CA ILE A 16 27.84 -13.51 -12.89
C ILE A 16 26.59 -12.66 -12.98
N ASP A 17 25.68 -12.85 -12.02
CA ASP A 17 24.47 -12.03 -11.93
C ASP A 17 24.80 -10.56 -11.64
N CYS A 18 24.15 -9.65 -12.37
CA CYS A 18 24.42 -8.22 -12.31
C CYS A 18 23.41 -7.54 -11.39
N VAL A 19 23.71 -7.60 -10.09
CA VAL A 19 22.84 -7.00 -9.07
C VAL A 19 23.15 -5.51 -8.94
N TYR A 20 22.33 -4.68 -9.57
CA TYR A 20 22.32 -3.23 -9.33
C TYR A 20 21.76 -2.96 -7.93
N ARG A 21 22.64 -2.76 -6.94
CA ARG A 21 22.20 -2.28 -5.62
C ARG A 21 21.44 -0.98 -5.80
N GLN A 22 20.20 -0.94 -5.32
CA GLN A 22 19.47 0.31 -5.20
C GLN A 22 20.27 1.25 -4.31
N THR A 23 20.49 2.49 -4.76
CA THR A 23 21.11 3.51 -3.93
C THR A 23 20.20 3.81 -2.73
N LEU A 24 20.79 4.26 -1.63
CA LEU A 24 20.02 4.71 -0.45
C LEU A 24 18.96 5.74 -0.86
N GLU A 25 19.28 6.65 -1.79
CA GLU A 25 18.34 7.63 -2.33
C GLU A 25 17.13 7.02 -3.05
N ALA A 26 17.32 5.94 -3.81
CA ALA A 26 16.21 5.25 -4.48
C ALA A 26 15.27 4.62 -3.44
N ASN A 27 15.84 4.00 -2.41
CA ASN A 27 15.10 3.46 -1.26
C ASN A 27 14.33 4.55 -0.49
N PHE A 28 14.96 5.70 -0.25
CA PHE A 28 14.29 6.83 0.43
C PHE A 28 13.12 7.39 -0.39
N ARG A 29 13.27 7.50 -1.72
CA ARG A 29 12.15 7.94 -2.59
C ARG A 29 11.01 6.94 -2.61
N GLU A 30 11.30 5.64 -2.67
CA GLU A 30 10.26 4.61 -2.60
C GLU A 30 9.53 4.64 -1.26
N ARG A 31 10.26 4.76 -0.14
CA ARG A 31 9.66 4.93 1.19
C ARG A 31 8.85 6.22 1.31
N LEU A 32 9.33 7.33 0.76
CA LEU A 32 8.60 8.59 0.77
C LEU A 32 7.31 8.50 -0.04
N LYS A 33 7.34 7.85 -1.20
CA LYS A 33 6.14 7.56 -2.00
C LYS A 33 5.15 6.67 -1.24
N ALA A 34 5.64 5.62 -0.58
CA ALA A 34 4.79 4.75 0.24
C ALA A 34 4.14 5.53 1.40
N LEU A 35 4.91 6.40 2.08
CA LEU A 35 4.42 7.27 3.15
C LEU A 35 3.42 8.34 2.64
N GLN A 36 3.57 8.82 1.40
CA GLN A 36 2.61 9.71 0.77
C GLN A 36 1.29 9.01 0.44
N VAL A 37 1.35 7.73 0.05
CA VAL A 37 0.14 6.91 -0.14
C VAL A 37 -0.58 6.64 1.19
N SER A 38 0.14 6.57 2.31
CA SER A 38 -0.43 6.44 3.65
C SER A 38 -0.73 7.77 4.35
N HIS A 39 -0.55 8.91 3.67
CA HIS A 39 -0.81 10.20 4.30
C HIS A 39 -2.30 10.33 4.62
N PRO A 40 -2.71 10.82 5.81
CA PRO A 40 -4.11 10.87 6.23
C PRO A 40 -5.03 11.53 5.21
N ALA A 41 -4.58 12.62 4.58
CA ALA A 41 -5.36 13.29 3.54
C ALA A 41 -5.60 12.40 2.31
N ALA A 42 -4.62 11.57 1.91
CA ALA A 42 -4.77 10.65 0.78
C ALA A 42 -5.74 9.51 1.11
N VAL A 43 -5.69 8.99 2.35
CA VAL A 43 -6.64 7.97 2.84
C VAL A 43 -8.06 8.52 2.84
N ILE A 44 -8.26 9.71 3.42
CA ILE A 44 -9.55 10.40 3.47
C ILE A 44 -10.06 10.69 2.07
N TYR A 45 -9.21 11.22 1.18
CA TYR A 45 -9.60 11.53 -0.20
C TYR A 45 -10.06 10.28 -0.94
N ARG A 46 -9.32 9.17 -0.83
CA ARG A 46 -9.72 7.90 -1.44
C ARG A 46 -11.05 7.39 -0.87
N ALA A 47 -11.23 7.46 0.44
CA ALA A 47 -12.47 7.06 1.10
C ALA A 47 -13.68 7.86 0.58
N ILE A 48 -13.50 9.16 0.33
CA ILE A 48 -14.54 10.01 -0.27
C ILE A 48 -14.86 9.58 -1.71
N GLN A 49 -13.86 9.14 -2.48
CA GLN A 49 -14.05 8.71 -3.88
C GLN A 49 -14.73 7.35 -4.02
N THR A 50 -14.50 6.43 -3.08
CA THR A 50 -14.86 5.01 -3.27
C THR A 50 -16.02 4.52 -2.41
N ARG A 51 -16.38 5.24 -1.34
CA ARG A 51 -17.41 4.79 -0.38
C ARG A 51 -18.81 5.32 -0.72
N PRO A 52 -19.87 4.67 -0.20
CA PRO A 52 -21.25 5.15 -0.37
C PRO A 52 -21.48 6.54 0.22
N GLU A 53 -22.41 7.29 -0.36
CA GLU A 53 -22.62 8.71 -0.02
C GLU A 53 -23.01 8.96 1.46
N ALA A 54 -23.66 8.00 2.11
CA ALA A 54 -23.95 8.05 3.54
C ALA A 54 -22.66 8.04 4.39
N GLU A 55 -21.67 7.22 4.03
CA GLU A 55 -20.37 7.20 4.70
C GLU A 55 -19.57 8.48 4.40
N VAL A 56 -19.61 8.94 3.15
CA VAL A 56 -18.96 10.19 2.74
C VAL A 56 -19.50 11.37 3.55
N HIS A 57 -20.83 11.43 3.76
CA HIS A 57 -21.46 12.46 4.58
C HIS A 57 -20.90 12.49 6.01
N GLU A 58 -20.72 11.32 6.63
CA GLU A 58 -20.17 11.23 7.98
C GLU A 58 -18.69 11.64 8.03
N ILE A 59 -17.89 11.26 7.03
CA ILE A 59 -16.49 11.68 6.89
C ILE A 59 -16.42 13.21 6.80
N VAL A 60 -17.20 13.82 5.91
CA VAL A 60 -17.24 15.29 5.73
C VAL A 60 -17.74 15.99 6.98
N ARG A 61 -18.73 15.44 7.68
CA ARG A 61 -19.24 15.99 8.94
C ARG A 61 -18.14 16.06 10.00
N ARG A 62 -17.32 15.01 10.14
CA ARG A 62 -16.20 14.98 11.09
C ARG A 62 -15.11 15.99 10.74
N ILE A 63 -14.77 16.12 9.46
CA ILE A 63 -13.82 17.14 8.98
C ILE A 63 -14.32 18.54 9.36
N ARG A 64 -15.59 18.85 9.10
CA ARG A 64 -16.19 20.15 9.45
C ARG A 64 -16.27 20.41 10.95
N ALA A 65 -16.38 19.35 11.76
CA ALA A 65 -16.34 19.44 13.22
C ALA A 65 -14.93 19.68 13.79
N GLY A 66 -13.90 19.73 12.93
CA GLY A 66 -12.51 19.94 13.35
C GLY A 66 -11.83 18.68 13.87
N ALA A 67 -12.35 17.48 13.54
CA ALA A 67 -11.70 16.24 13.93
C ALA A 67 -10.33 16.09 13.24
N ASP A 68 -9.36 15.57 13.99
CA ASP A 68 -7.99 15.35 13.53
C ASP A 68 -7.93 14.35 12.35
N ALA A 69 -7.22 14.72 11.30
CA ALA A 69 -7.13 13.95 10.06
C ALA A 69 -6.50 12.57 10.28
N GLU A 70 -5.49 12.47 11.14
CA GLU A 70 -4.84 11.20 11.47
C GLU A 70 -5.84 10.25 12.14
N SER A 71 -6.67 10.77 13.04
CA SER A 71 -7.70 9.99 13.73
C SER A 71 -8.81 9.53 12.79
N ILE A 72 -9.26 10.38 11.86
CA ILE A 72 -10.22 9.98 10.81
C ILE A 72 -9.61 8.89 9.91
N ALA A 73 -8.38 9.10 9.43
CA ALA A 73 -7.71 8.15 8.55
C ALA A 73 -7.52 6.78 9.22
N ARG A 74 -7.10 6.76 10.50
CA ARG A 74 -6.99 5.52 11.28
C ARG A 74 -8.30 4.74 11.32
N GLN A 75 -9.41 5.42 11.63
CA GLN A 75 -10.72 4.77 11.69
C GLN A 75 -11.15 4.18 10.34
N LEU A 76 -10.87 4.90 9.24
CA LEU A 76 -11.16 4.42 7.89
C LEU A 76 -10.33 3.19 7.54
N SER A 77 -9.03 3.21 7.84
CA SER A 77 -8.14 2.07 7.62
C SER A 77 -8.52 0.86 8.48
N THR A 78 -8.93 1.05 9.74
CA THR A 78 -9.42 -0.03 10.59
C THR A 78 -10.71 -0.65 10.05
N ALA A 79 -11.63 0.16 9.53
CA ALA A 79 -12.85 -0.36 8.91
C ALA A 79 -12.55 -1.21 7.65
N ASP A 80 -11.62 -0.78 6.81
CA ASP A 80 -11.21 -1.55 5.63
C ASP A 80 -10.53 -2.88 6.02
N LEU A 81 -9.70 -2.88 7.06
CA LEU A 81 -9.06 -4.09 7.60
C LEU A 81 -10.10 -5.09 8.13
N LEU A 82 -11.12 -4.62 8.85
CA LEU A 82 -12.18 -5.50 9.36
C LEU A 82 -13.03 -6.11 8.24
N LEU A 83 -13.28 -5.36 7.17
CA LEU A 83 -13.96 -5.86 5.97
C LEU A 83 -13.12 -6.94 5.26
N GLN A 84 -11.81 -6.74 5.14
CA GLN A 84 -10.91 -7.73 4.52
C GLN A 84 -10.86 -9.04 5.31
N VAL A 85 -10.81 -8.98 6.65
CA VAL A 85 -10.80 -10.17 7.51
C VAL A 85 -12.08 -10.99 7.37
N GLN A 86 -13.23 -10.36 7.15
CA GLN A 86 -14.49 -11.10 6.92
C GLN A 86 -14.60 -11.72 5.53
N LEU A 87 -13.83 -11.23 4.56
CA LEU A 87 -13.82 -11.75 3.19
C LEU A 87 -12.83 -12.90 2.99
N GLU A 88 -11.94 -13.17 3.95
CA GLU A 88 -11.15 -14.40 4.01
C GLU A 88 -11.82 -15.40 4.96
N PRO A 89 -12.79 -16.21 4.51
CA PRO A 89 -13.15 -17.40 5.26
C PRO A 89 -11.93 -18.32 5.27
N GLU A 90 -11.71 -18.99 6.41
CA GLU A 90 -10.73 -20.08 6.58
C GLU A 90 -10.81 -21.10 5.43
N SER A 91 -10.12 -20.84 4.32
CA SER A 91 -9.79 -21.83 3.31
C SER A 91 -8.56 -22.59 3.76
N ARG A 92 -8.63 -23.12 4.98
CA ARG A 92 -7.67 -24.09 5.50
C ARG A 92 -8.40 -25.36 5.91
N SER A 93 -9.23 -25.87 4.99
CA SER A 93 -9.49 -27.31 4.94
C SER A 93 -8.15 -27.99 4.66
N VAL A 94 -7.53 -28.47 5.74
CA VAL A 94 -6.35 -29.33 5.72
C VAL A 94 -6.67 -30.52 4.82
N SER A 95 -6.09 -30.57 3.63
CA SER A 95 -6.09 -31.76 2.80
C SER A 95 -5.23 -32.82 3.49
N LEU A 96 -5.87 -33.76 4.17
CA LEU A 96 -5.23 -34.99 4.64
C LEU A 96 -4.78 -35.81 3.42
N PRO A 97 -3.50 -36.24 3.34
CA PRO A 97 -3.08 -37.20 2.32
C PRO A 97 -3.72 -38.55 2.64
N HIS A 98 -4.50 -39.08 1.69
CA HIS A 98 -5.00 -40.46 1.75
C HIS A 98 -3.87 -41.45 1.37
N PRO A 99 -3.90 -42.69 1.92
CA PRO A 99 -2.83 -43.68 1.81
C PRO A 99 -2.65 -44.25 0.39
#